data_AF-A0A9D7JZX2-F1
#
_entry.id   AF-A0A9D7JZX2-F1
#
_cell.length_a   1.000
_cell.length_b   1.000
_cell.length_c   1.000
_cell.angle_alpha   90.00
_cell.angle_beta   90.00
_cell.angle_gamma   90.00
#
_symmetry.space_group_name_H-M   'P 1'
#
loop_
_entity.id
_entity.type
_entity.pdbx_description
1 polymer ?
#
loop_
_entity_poly.entity_id
_entity_poly.type
_entity_poly.pdbx_seq_one_letter_code
_entity_poly.pdbx_strand_id
1 'polypeptide(L)'
;MEEYIRKYFDLITKNLRGHLETNEISFVEKEKIKLRLEIINEIRNNITWQFKNENRKQISRLQWLASMRRSDAPIKSIQKQVKTIHIYELIKSTLPYIEALNSNLLIHIISFVNDLCTKIDLSGRDYDEIFPDSQKIEQLFKPYFELVQPAQGNGDMFKECYERIENLYTELKKLDSE
;
A
#
# COMPACT_ATOMS: atom_id res chain seq x y z
N MET A 1 19.34 -11.42 3.74
CA MET A 1 18.08 -12.21 3.75
C MET A 1 17.45 -12.28 2.37
N GLU A 2 17.20 -11.14 1.69
CA GLU A 2 16.70 -11.10 0.30
C GLU A 2 17.53 -11.94 -0.69
N GLU A 3 18.86 -11.78 -0.67
CA GLU A 3 19.76 -12.54 -1.56
C GLU A 3 19.68 -14.06 -1.34
N TYR A 4 19.49 -14.48 -0.08
CA TYR A 4 19.34 -15.90 0.27
C TYR A 4 18.03 -16.48 -0.27
N ILE A 5 16.92 -15.74 -0.09
CA ILE A 5 15.61 -16.11 -0.63
C ILE A 5 15.66 -16.17 -2.16
N ARG A 6 16.33 -15.21 -2.80
CA ARG A 6 16.53 -15.19 -4.26
C ARG A 6 17.30 -16.42 -4.75
N LYS A 7 18.44 -16.74 -4.12
CA LYS A 7 19.25 -17.92 -4.43
C LYS A 7 18.45 -19.22 -4.26
N TYR A 8 17.61 -19.30 -3.24
CA TYR A 8 16.74 -20.45 -3.01
C TYR A 8 15.70 -20.62 -4.12
N PHE A 9 15.03 -19.54 -4.53
CA PHE A 9 14.13 -19.56 -5.67
C PHE A 9 14.84 -19.97 -6.96
N ASP A 10 16.04 -19.46 -7.22
CA ASP A 10 16.80 -19.80 -8.42
C ASP A 10 17.23 -21.28 -8.43
N LEU A 11 17.62 -21.83 -7.28
CA LEU A 11 17.94 -23.24 -7.13
C LEU A 11 16.73 -24.14 -7.42
N ILE A 12 15.57 -23.84 -6.82
CA ILE A 12 14.35 -24.63 -7.05
C ILE A 12 13.92 -24.54 -8.52
N THR A 13 13.89 -23.33 -9.09
CA THR A 13 13.51 -23.12 -10.49
C THR A 13 14.45 -23.87 -11.43
N LYS A 14 15.75 -23.86 -11.17
CA LYS A 14 16.75 -24.60 -11.95
C LYS A 14 16.51 -26.11 -11.89
N ASN A 15 16.29 -26.66 -10.70
CA ASN A 15 16.06 -28.10 -10.53
C ASN A 15 14.77 -28.56 -11.22
N LEU A 16 13.66 -27.81 -11.05
CA LEU A 16 12.39 -28.15 -11.68
C LEU A 16 12.45 -28.06 -13.21
N ARG A 17 13.16 -27.07 -13.77
CA ARG A 17 13.40 -26.98 -15.21
C ARG A 17 14.26 -28.14 -15.72
N GLY A 18 15.32 -28.50 -15.00
CA GLY A 18 16.17 -29.65 -15.34
C GLY A 18 15.37 -30.96 -15.39
N HIS A 19 14.39 -31.14 -14.49
CA HIS A 19 13.48 -32.28 -14.58
C HIS A 19 12.61 -32.24 -15.85
N LEU A 20 12.04 -31.10 -16.26
CA LEU A 20 11.23 -31.02 -17.49
C LEU A 20 11.98 -31.45 -18.76
N GLU A 21 13.30 -31.23 -18.79
CA GLU A 21 14.19 -31.56 -19.91
C GLU A 21 14.55 -33.05 -19.98
N THR A 22 14.28 -33.82 -18.92
CA THR A 22 14.49 -35.28 -18.94
C THR A 22 13.34 -36.03 -19.62
N ASN A 23 13.70 -37.07 -20.38
CA ASN A 23 12.73 -37.92 -21.10
C ASN A 23 12.10 -39.01 -20.22
N GLU A 24 12.57 -39.17 -18.98
CA GLU A 24 12.18 -40.26 -18.08
C GLU A 24 10.90 -39.99 -17.28
N ILE A 25 10.34 -38.78 -17.37
CA ILE A 25 9.18 -38.37 -16.57
C ILE A 25 7.89 -38.42 -17.38
N SER A 26 6.82 -38.91 -16.75
CA SER A 26 5.49 -39.00 -17.38
C SER A 26 4.93 -37.62 -17.74
N PHE A 27 4.01 -37.58 -18.71
CA PHE A 27 3.31 -36.34 -19.10
C PHE A 27 2.61 -35.68 -17.90
N VAL A 28 1.96 -36.48 -17.04
CA VAL A 28 1.24 -36.01 -15.84
C VAL A 28 2.20 -35.32 -14.86
N GLU A 29 3.41 -35.86 -14.68
CA GLU A 29 4.42 -35.24 -13.81
C GLU A 29 4.99 -33.96 -14.42
N LYS A 30 5.18 -33.92 -15.75
CA LYS A 30 5.59 -32.67 -16.44
C LYS A 30 4.58 -31.56 -16.22
N GLU A 31 3.28 -31.84 -16.32
CA GLU A 31 2.23 -30.84 -16.04
C GLU A 31 2.24 -30.37 -14.57
N LYS A 32 2.41 -31.29 -13.61
CA LYS A 32 2.56 -30.92 -12.19
C LYS A 32 3.78 -30.02 -11.95
N ILE A 33 4.90 -30.27 -12.63
CA ILE A 33 6.11 -29.45 -12.51
C ILE A 33 5.90 -28.06 -13.12
N LYS A 34 5.21 -27.95 -14.27
CA LYS A 34 4.85 -26.65 -14.85
C LYS A 34 3.98 -25.82 -13.91
N LEU A 35 2.93 -26.41 -13.34
CA LEU A 35 2.09 -25.73 -12.35
C LEU A 35 2.89 -25.25 -11.13
N ARG A 36 3.81 -26.08 -10.62
CA ARG A 36 4.70 -25.68 -9.52
C ARG A 36 5.60 -24.50 -9.90
N LEU A 37 6.12 -24.47 -11.12
CA LEU A 37 6.92 -23.35 -11.62
C LEU A 37 6.11 -22.06 -11.74
N GLU A 38 4.84 -22.15 -12.16
CA GLU A 38 3.92 -21.01 -12.18
C GLU A 38 3.70 -20.44 -10.77
N ILE A 39 3.35 -21.30 -9.81
CA ILE A 39 3.18 -20.92 -8.40
C ILE A 39 4.47 -20.30 -7.84
N ILE A 40 5.63 -20.89 -8.12
CA ILE A 40 6.93 -20.35 -7.67
C ILE A 40 7.18 -18.96 -8.25
N ASN A 41 6.87 -18.74 -9.53
CA ASN A 41 7.04 -17.42 -10.15
C ASN A 41 6.10 -16.38 -9.54
N GLU A 42 4.86 -16.75 -9.23
CA GLU A 42 3.90 -15.89 -8.55
C GLU A 42 4.41 -15.50 -7.15
N ILE A 43 4.82 -16.49 -6.34
CA ILE A 43 5.39 -16.25 -5.01
C ILE A 43 6.64 -15.37 -5.11
N ARG A 44 7.54 -15.64 -6.07
CA ARG A 44 8.75 -14.85 -6.31
C ARG A 44 8.41 -13.39 -6.60
N ASN A 45 7.40 -13.13 -7.43
CA ASN A 45 6.95 -11.78 -7.75
C ASN A 45 6.39 -11.06 -6.51
N ASN A 46 5.56 -11.75 -5.72
CA ASN A 46 4.99 -11.21 -4.49
C ASN A 46 6.07 -10.90 -3.44
N ILE A 47 7.04 -11.79 -3.26
CA ILE A 47 8.17 -11.57 -2.34
C ILE A 47 9.06 -10.42 -2.82
N THR A 48 9.32 -10.34 -4.13
CA THR A 48 10.11 -9.24 -4.71
C THR A 48 9.43 -7.89 -4.45
N TRP A 49 8.10 -7.85 -4.45
CA TRP A 49 7.37 -6.66 -4.02
C TRP A 49 7.61 -6.32 -2.55
N GLN A 50 7.57 -7.30 -1.65
CA GLN A 50 7.76 -7.06 -0.21
C GLN A 50 9.15 -6.53 0.14
N PHE A 51 10.17 -6.83 -0.66
CA PHE A 51 11.52 -6.27 -0.47
C PHE A 51 11.71 -4.85 -1.01
N LYS A 52 10.75 -4.28 -1.74
CA LYS A 52 10.82 -2.88 -2.16
C LYS A 52 10.62 -1.97 -0.95
N ASN A 53 11.45 -0.95 -0.83
CA ASN A 53 11.17 0.16 0.07
C ASN A 53 9.97 0.98 -0.42
N GLU A 54 9.45 1.84 0.45
CA GLU A 54 8.25 2.67 0.23
C GLU A 54 8.33 3.47 -1.08
N ASN A 55 9.46 4.13 -1.33
CA ASN A 55 9.68 4.89 -2.57
C ASN A 55 9.59 4.01 -3.82
N ARG A 56 10.21 2.82 -3.80
CA ARG A 56 10.14 1.87 -4.93
C ARG A 56 8.73 1.30 -5.12
N LYS A 57 7.97 1.11 -4.03
CA LYS A 57 6.56 0.71 -4.11
C LYS A 57 5.73 1.81 -4.78
N GLN A 58 5.89 3.08 -4.38
CA GLN A 58 5.20 4.21 -5.01
C GLN A 58 5.54 4.40 -6.49
N ILE A 59 6.83 4.35 -6.86
CA ILE A 59 7.25 4.39 -8.28
C ILE A 59 6.57 3.29 -9.08
N SER A 60 6.47 2.08 -8.52
CA SER A 60 5.84 0.95 -9.20
C SER A 60 4.33 1.14 -9.37
N ARG A 61 3.64 1.78 -8.42
CA ARG A 61 2.22 2.15 -8.53
C ARG A 61 1.99 3.21 -9.60
N LEU A 62 2.85 4.23 -9.65
CA LEU A 62 2.80 5.26 -10.71
C LEU A 62 3.00 4.67 -12.11
N GLN A 63 3.98 3.77 -12.26
CA GLN A 63 4.22 3.05 -13.51
C GLN A 63 3.01 2.20 -13.91
N TRP A 64 2.39 1.53 -12.94
CA TRP A 64 1.17 0.74 -13.15
C TRP A 64 -0.01 1.60 -13.59
N LEU A 65 -0.26 2.72 -12.90
CA LEU A 65 -1.27 3.69 -13.27
C LEU A 65 -1.06 4.22 -14.71
N ALA A 66 0.20 4.49 -15.08
CA ALA A 66 0.54 4.89 -16.45
C ALA A 66 0.32 3.78 -17.48
N SER A 67 0.49 2.50 -17.13
CA SER A 67 0.07 1.40 -18.01
C SER A 67 -1.45 1.29 -18.11
N MET A 68 -2.20 1.40 -17.00
CA MET A 68 -3.66 1.33 -17.03
C MET A 68 -4.28 2.40 -17.94
N ARG A 69 -3.76 3.64 -17.88
CA ARG A 69 -4.19 4.74 -18.75
C ARG A 69 -3.90 4.51 -20.24
N ARG A 70 -2.90 3.68 -20.57
CA ARG A 70 -2.56 3.33 -21.96
C ARG A 70 -3.35 2.14 -22.49
N SER A 71 -3.94 1.34 -21.61
CA SER A 71 -4.63 0.10 -21.94
C SER A 71 -6.16 0.21 -21.86
N ASP A 72 -6.70 1.43 -21.93
CA ASP A 72 -8.14 1.72 -21.83
C ASP A 72 -8.84 1.05 -20.62
N ALA A 73 -8.13 0.98 -19.47
CA ALA A 73 -8.71 0.46 -18.24
C ALA A 73 -9.92 1.31 -17.79
N PRO A 74 -10.89 0.73 -17.06
CA PRO A 74 -12.06 1.46 -16.60
C PRO A 74 -11.67 2.72 -15.80
N ILE A 75 -12.34 3.84 -16.09
CA ILE A 75 -12.08 5.13 -15.43
C ILE A 75 -12.17 5.01 -13.90
N LYS A 76 -13.15 4.26 -13.38
CA LYS A 76 -13.30 4.01 -11.95
C LYS A 76 -12.06 3.35 -11.33
N SER A 77 -11.47 2.35 -12.00
CA SER A 77 -10.25 1.69 -11.53
C SER A 77 -9.06 2.65 -11.54
N ILE A 78 -8.93 3.47 -12.59
CA ILE A 78 -7.89 4.50 -12.68
C ILE A 78 -8.03 5.53 -11.55
N GLN A 79 -9.25 6.02 -11.30
CA GLN A 79 -9.55 6.97 -10.22
C GLN A 79 -9.22 6.38 -8.85
N LYS A 80 -9.58 5.12 -8.60
CA LYS A 80 -9.22 4.43 -7.36
C LYS A 80 -7.71 4.38 -7.15
N GLN A 81 -6.94 4.00 -8.17
CA GLN A 81 -5.47 3.97 -8.04
C GLN A 81 -4.84 5.35 -7.89
N VAL A 82 -5.42 6.40 -8.50
CA VAL A 82 -5.01 7.79 -8.24
C VAL A 82 -5.22 8.15 -6.76
N LYS A 83 -6.41 7.85 -6.20
CA LYS A 83 -6.71 8.10 -4.79
C LYS A 83 -5.75 7.35 -3.86
N THR A 84 -5.46 6.07 -4.14
CA THR A 84 -4.51 5.25 -3.38
C THR A 84 -3.10 5.87 -3.32
N ILE A 85 -2.58 6.31 -4.47
CA ILE A 85 -1.25 6.93 -4.55
C ILE A 85 -1.24 8.23 -3.76
N HIS A 86 -2.24 9.09 -4.00
CA HIS A 86 -2.36 10.39 -3.34
C HIS A 86 -2.45 10.25 -1.81
N ILE A 87 -3.33 9.37 -1.31
CA ILE A 87 -3.53 9.26 0.14
C ILE A 87 -2.30 8.68 0.84
N TYR A 88 -1.60 7.73 0.22
CA TYR A 88 -0.37 7.20 0.78
C TYR A 88 0.69 8.29 0.96
N GLU A 89 0.92 9.12 -0.06
CA GLU A 89 1.88 10.24 0.00
C GLU A 89 1.44 11.30 1.01
N LEU A 90 0.14 11.60 1.06
CA LEU A 90 -0.41 12.57 2.01
C LEU A 90 -0.26 12.10 3.46
N ILE A 91 -0.53 10.83 3.74
CA ILE A 91 -0.30 10.23 5.07
C ILE A 91 1.18 10.34 5.44
N LYS A 92 2.09 9.90 4.55
CA LYS A 92 3.52 9.90 4.84
C LYS A 92 4.09 11.29 5.11
N SER A 93 3.61 12.30 4.38
CA SER A 93 3.99 13.70 4.61
C SER A 93 3.33 14.33 5.83
N THR A 94 2.14 13.87 6.23
CA THR A 94 1.39 14.42 7.38
C THR A 94 1.76 13.75 8.70
N LEU A 95 2.22 12.48 8.68
CA LEU A 95 2.49 11.70 9.88
C LEU A 95 3.41 12.40 10.90
N PRO A 96 4.54 13.03 10.50
CA PRO A 96 5.40 13.74 11.45
C PRO A 96 4.68 14.89 12.17
N TYR A 97 3.71 15.53 11.51
CA TYR A 97 2.92 16.63 12.09
C TYR A 97 1.88 16.11 13.09
N ILE A 98 1.29 14.93 12.83
CA ILE A 98 0.41 14.25 13.79
C ILE A 98 1.21 13.86 15.04
N GLU A 99 2.41 13.32 14.85
CA GLU A 99 3.29 12.89 15.94
C GLU A 99 3.87 14.05 16.76
N ALA A 100 4.03 15.22 16.15
CA ALA A 100 4.48 16.45 16.82
C ALA A 100 3.40 17.06 17.74
N LEU A 101 2.12 16.85 17.42
CA LEU A 101 1.02 17.16 18.35
C LEU A 101 0.93 16.07 19.43
N ASN A 102 -0.02 16.20 20.35
CA ASN A 102 -0.18 15.25 21.45
C ASN A 102 -0.51 13.84 20.94
N SER A 103 0.52 13.03 20.70
CA SER A 103 0.46 11.70 20.09
C SER A 103 -0.39 10.70 20.88
N ASN A 104 -0.54 10.91 22.19
CA ASN A 104 -1.43 10.10 23.02
C ASN A 104 -2.91 10.37 22.70
N LEU A 105 -3.30 11.64 22.49
CA LEU A 105 -4.66 12.00 22.10
C LEU A 105 -4.97 11.61 20.64
N LEU A 106 -3.93 11.50 19.80
CA LEU A 106 -4.04 11.20 18.38
C LEU A 106 -3.66 9.76 18.02
N ILE A 107 -3.46 8.88 19.00
CA ILE A 107 -2.98 7.51 18.78
C ILE A 107 -3.89 6.71 17.85
N HIS A 108 -5.20 6.96 17.91
CA HIS A 108 -6.18 6.32 17.04
C HIS A 108 -6.01 6.73 15.57
N ILE A 109 -5.70 8.01 15.31
CA ILE A 109 -5.41 8.51 13.96
C ILE A 109 -4.10 7.89 13.47
N ILE A 110 -3.04 7.93 14.29
CA ILE A 110 -1.72 7.35 13.96
C ILE A 110 -1.85 5.86 13.62
N SER A 111 -2.54 5.09 14.47
CA SER A 111 -2.77 3.67 14.26
C SER A 111 -3.55 3.41 12.96
N PHE A 112 -4.59 4.21 12.70
CA PHE A 112 -5.41 4.06 11.51
C PHE A 112 -4.62 4.36 10.22
N VAL A 113 -3.89 5.48 10.16
CA VAL A 113 -3.17 5.85 8.94
C VAL A 113 -2.01 4.90 8.66
N ASN A 114 -1.35 4.37 9.71
CA ASN A 114 -0.33 3.34 9.56
C ASN A 114 -0.90 2.01 9.07
N ASP A 115 -2.06 1.58 9.58
CA ASP A 115 -2.77 0.40 9.08
C ASP A 115 -3.15 0.55 7.60
N LEU A 116 -3.66 1.73 7.21
CA LEU A 116 -4.00 2.02 5.82
C LEU A 116 -2.76 1.98 4.91
N CYS A 117 -1.65 2.61 5.29
CA CYS A 117 -0.39 2.50 4.54
C CYS A 117 0.11 1.05 4.44
N THR A 118 -0.02 0.28 5.52
CA THR A 118 0.38 -1.14 5.55
C THR A 118 -0.44 -1.96 4.56
N LYS A 119 -1.76 -1.80 4.54
CA LYS A 119 -2.65 -2.46 3.58
C LYS A 119 -2.30 -2.11 2.14
N ILE A 120 -2.10 -0.82 1.85
CA ILE A 120 -1.65 -0.35 0.54
C ILE A 120 -0.29 -0.98 0.16
N ASP A 121 0.62 -1.13 1.11
CA ASP A 121 1.93 -1.76 0.88
C ASP A 121 1.89 -3.27 0.71
N LEU A 122 0.87 -3.94 1.25
CA LEU A 122 0.65 -5.38 1.08
C LEU A 122 -0.10 -5.69 -0.23
N SER A 123 -1.02 -4.84 -0.67
CA SER A 123 -1.85 -5.07 -1.87
C SER A 123 -1.06 -5.06 -3.18
N GLY A 124 0.13 -4.46 -3.19
CA GLY A 124 0.96 -4.42 -4.38
C GLY A 124 0.79 -3.14 -5.20
N ARG A 125 0.73 -3.32 -6.53
CA ARG A 125 0.55 -2.22 -7.50
C ARG A 125 -0.92 -1.81 -7.66
N ASP A 126 -1.83 -2.70 -7.31
CA ASP A 126 -3.26 -2.51 -7.43
C ASP A 126 -3.88 -2.60 -6.04
N TYR A 127 -4.54 -1.54 -5.59
CA TYR A 127 -5.27 -1.55 -4.33
C TYR A 127 -6.75 -1.80 -4.62
N ASP A 128 -7.23 -2.97 -4.26
CA ASP A 128 -8.57 -3.49 -4.53
C ASP A 128 -9.48 -3.43 -3.29
N GLU A 129 -8.90 -3.27 -2.09
CA GLU A 129 -9.65 -3.11 -0.84
C GLU A 129 -10.57 -1.87 -0.85
N ILE A 130 -11.62 -1.93 -0.02
CA ILE A 130 -12.60 -0.85 0.14
C ILE A 130 -12.00 0.23 1.05
N PHE A 131 -12.11 1.49 0.65
CA PHE A 131 -11.69 2.59 1.51
C PHE A 131 -12.65 2.76 2.69
N PRO A 132 -12.16 3.26 3.84
CA PRO A 132 -13.00 3.56 4.98
C PRO A 132 -14.02 4.65 4.62
N ASP A 133 -15.27 4.46 5.08
CA ASP A 133 -16.35 5.41 4.87
C ASP A 133 -16.14 6.72 5.65
N SER A 134 -16.86 7.76 5.21
CA SER A 134 -16.75 9.09 5.81
C SER A 134 -17.12 9.14 7.30
N GLN A 135 -18.08 8.33 7.76
CA GLN A 135 -18.50 8.30 9.16
C GLN A 135 -17.39 7.75 10.07
N LYS A 136 -16.69 6.71 9.62
CA LYS A 136 -15.55 6.13 10.32
C LYS A 136 -14.42 7.16 10.44
N ILE A 137 -14.15 7.93 9.38
CA ILE A 137 -13.14 8.99 9.40
C ILE A 137 -13.53 10.07 10.43
N GLU A 138 -14.78 10.52 10.45
CA GLU A 138 -15.28 11.49 11.42
C GLU A 138 -15.10 11.03 12.87
N GLN A 139 -15.44 9.77 13.16
CA GLN A 139 -15.28 9.21 14.51
C GLN A 139 -13.81 9.15 14.94
N LEU A 140 -12.89 8.79 14.02
CA LEU A 140 -11.46 8.72 14.30
C LEU A 140 -10.85 10.10 14.59
N PHE A 141 -11.31 11.14 13.88
CA PHE A 141 -10.81 12.51 14.03
C PHE A 141 -11.54 13.32 15.11
N LYS A 142 -12.60 12.78 15.71
CA LYS A 142 -13.36 13.45 16.77
C LYS A 142 -12.48 13.97 17.93
N PRO A 143 -11.52 13.19 18.50
CA PRO A 143 -10.65 13.69 19.56
C PRO A 143 -9.75 14.85 19.11
N TYR A 144 -9.35 14.87 17.84
CA TYR A 144 -8.57 16.00 17.29
C TYR A 144 -9.41 17.27 17.32
N PHE A 145 -10.63 17.26 16.77
CA PHE A 145 -11.48 18.44 16.69
C PHE A 145 -12.05 18.89 18.05
N GLU A 146 -12.32 17.97 18.97
CA GLU A 146 -12.91 18.31 20.27
C GLU A 146 -11.89 18.69 21.35
N LEU A 147 -10.67 18.15 21.29
CA LEU A 147 -9.68 18.31 22.36
C LEU A 147 -8.41 19.01 21.89
N VAL A 148 -7.89 18.65 20.71
CA VAL A 148 -6.56 19.11 20.26
C VAL A 148 -6.61 20.45 19.52
N GLN A 149 -7.51 20.58 18.55
CA GLN A 149 -7.70 21.81 17.78
C GLN A 149 -8.13 22.99 18.68
N PRO A 150 -9.09 22.85 19.62
CA PRO A 150 -9.49 23.96 20.48
C PRO A 150 -8.39 24.38 21.47
N ALA A 151 -7.49 23.45 21.83
CA ALA A 151 -6.37 23.72 22.72
C ALA A 151 -5.21 24.49 22.05
N GLN A 152 -5.26 24.71 20.73
CA GLN A 152 -4.27 25.50 19.98
C GLN A 152 -4.12 26.94 20.51
N GLY A 153 -5.22 27.54 21.00
CA GLY A 153 -5.26 28.96 21.34
C GLY A 153 -4.94 29.87 20.15
N ASN A 154 -4.43 31.08 20.42
CA ASN A 154 -4.01 32.05 19.38
C ASN A 154 -2.56 31.84 18.90
N GLY A 155 -1.95 30.67 19.17
CA GLY A 155 -0.54 30.41 18.89
C GLY A 155 -0.29 29.95 17.46
N ASP A 156 0.45 30.74 16.69
CA ASP A 156 0.90 30.38 15.33
C ASP A 156 1.95 29.25 15.29
N MET A 157 2.53 28.89 16.44
CA MET A 157 3.69 27.98 16.55
C MET A 157 3.45 26.59 15.92
N PHE A 158 2.22 26.08 15.97
CA PHE A 158 1.85 24.76 15.44
C PHE A 158 0.85 24.84 14.28
N LYS A 159 0.63 26.02 13.71
CA LYS A 159 -0.39 26.24 12.66
C LYS A 159 -0.26 25.25 11.50
N GLU A 160 0.95 25.01 11.01
CA GLU A 160 1.18 24.05 9.93
C GLU A 160 0.75 22.63 10.32
N CYS A 161 0.92 22.22 11.58
CA CYS A 161 0.49 20.89 12.02
C CYS A 161 -1.02 20.73 11.87
N TYR A 162 -1.80 21.70 12.35
CA TYR A 162 -3.26 21.67 12.25
C TYR A 162 -3.72 21.70 10.78
N GLU A 163 -3.14 22.55 9.95
CA GLU A 163 -3.46 22.64 8.51
C GLU A 163 -3.19 21.32 7.78
N ARG A 164 -2.06 20.66 8.06
CA ARG A 164 -1.73 19.36 7.46
C ARG A 164 -2.70 18.26 7.88
N ILE A 165 -3.05 18.23 9.17
CA ILE A 165 -3.97 17.22 9.73
C ILE A 165 -5.39 17.41 9.19
N GLU A 166 -5.86 18.65 9.09
CA GLU A 166 -7.18 18.97 8.53
C GLU A 166 -7.26 18.71 7.03
N ASN A 167 -6.17 18.94 6.31
CA ASN A 167 -6.08 18.55 4.90
C ASN A 167 -6.14 17.03 4.75
N LEU A 168 -5.41 16.27 5.58
CA LEU A 168 -5.48 14.81 5.59
C LEU A 168 -6.90 14.31 5.90
N TYR A 169 -7.55 14.86 6.93
CA TYR A 169 -8.96 14.55 7.25
C TYR A 169 -9.88 14.78 6.04
N THR A 170 -9.75 15.94 5.40
CA THR A 170 -10.55 16.33 4.24
C THR A 170 -10.38 15.35 3.08
N GLU A 171 -9.14 14.96 2.76
CA GLU A 171 -8.86 14.03 1.67
C GLU A 171 -9.29 12.59 2.01
N LEU A 172 -9.14 12.16 3.27
CA LEU A 172 -9.64 10.86 3.74
C LEU A 172 -11.15 10.74 3.56
N LYS A 173 -11.91 11.80 3.85
CA LYS A 173 -13.37 11.81 3.65
C LYS A 173 -13.79 11.71 2.19
N LYS A 174 -12.95 12.12 1.24
CA LYS A 174 -13.22 12.04 -0.21
C LYS A 174 -12.96 10.65 -0.79
N LEU A 175 -12.40 9.72 -0.02
CA LEU A 175 -12.11 8.37 -0.49
C LEU A 175 -13.38 7.58 -0.80
N ASP A 176 -14.41 7.76 0.02
CA ASP A 176 -15.72 7.11 -0.08
C ASP A 176 -16.67 7.76 -1.11
N SER A 177 -16.45 9.04 -1.44
CA SER A 177 -17.27 9.71 -2.46
C SER A 177 -16.95 9.17 -3.87
N GLU A 178 -17.92 8.45 -4.44
CA GLU A 178 -17.97 7.97 -5.84
C GLU A 178 -18.14 9.10 -6.86
#